data_AF-A0A938PWM2-F1
#
_entry.id   AF-A0A938PWM2-F1
#
_cell.length_a   1.000
_cell.length_b   1.000
_cell.length_c   1.000
_cell.angle_alpha   90.00
_cell.angle_beta   90.00
_cell.angle_gamma   90.00
#
_symmetry.space_group_name_H-M   'P 1'
#
loop_
_entity.id
_entity.type
_entity.pdbx_description
1 polymer ?
#
loop_
_entity_poly.entity_id
_entity_poly.type
_entity_poly.pdbx_seq_one_letter_code
_entity_poly.pdbx_strand_id
1 'polypeptide(L)'
;MAKIIVLFNLKPGVSVADYEAFARHTDLPIVNALPSVDRFEILKSEGLLGGGASPYAYVEIIDVNSLDQLGKDVSTETMQKVAATFQSMADKPLFIVTSTL
;
A
#
# COMPACT_ATOMS: atom_id res chain seq x y z
N MET A 1 -12.00 -2.47 14.37
CA MET A 1 -11.45 -1.90 13.12
C MET A 1 -10.14 -2.57 12.84
N ALA A 2 -9.91 -2.98 11.59
CA ALA A 2 -8.66 -3.61 11.19
C ALA A 2 -7.78 -2.57 10.49
N LYS A 3 -6.46 -2.69 10.63
CA LYS A 3 -5.52 -1.98 9.75
C LYS A 3 -4.70 -2.99 8.98
N ILE A 4 -4.47 -2.72 7.71
CA ILE A 4 -3.52 -3.48 6.90
C ILE A 4 -2.26 -2.63 6.76
N ILE A 5 -1.13 -3.21 7.17
CA ILE A 5 0.19 -2.60 7.00
C ILE A 5 0.87 -3.31 5.83
N VAL A 6 1.36 -2.53 4.87
CA VAL A 6 2.11 -3.06 3.73
C VAL A 6 3.54 -2.53 3.79
N LEU A 7 4.51 -3.44 3.80
CA LEU A 7 5.94 -3.11 3.85
C LEU A 7 6.61 -3.59 2.57
N PHE A 8 7.28 -2.69 1.83
CA PHE A 8 7.89 -3.09 0.56
C PHE A 8 9.07 -2.22 0.14
N ASN A 9 9.85 -2.79 -0.79
CA ASN A 9 10.87 -2.11 -1.58
C ASN A 9 10.47 -2.17 -3.06
N LEU A 10 11.11 -1.36 -3.89
CA LEU A 10 10.93 -1.43 -5.34
C LEU A 10 11.80 -2.53 -5.94
N LYS A 11 11.32 -3.18 -7.00
CA LYS A 11 12.13 -4.13 -7.78
C LYS A 11 13.33 -3.43 -8.42
N PRO A 12 14.42 -4.16 -8.71
CA PRO A 12 15.54 -3.62 -9.45
C PRO A 12 15.11 -2.99 -10.78
N GLY A 13 15.59 -1.77 -11.06
CA GLY A 13 15.30 -1.04 -12.30
C GLY A 13 13.98 -0.27 -12.30
N VAL A 14 13.13 -0.40 -11.28
CA VAL A 14 11.94 0.43 -11.14
C VAL A 14 12.33 1.84 -10.71
N SER A 15 11.87 2.84 -11.45
CA SER A 15 12.09 4.25 -11.14
C SER A 15 11.28 4.66 -9.91
N VAL A 16 11.95 5.29 -8.94
CA VAL A 16 11.30 5.91 -7.78
C VAL A 16 10.27 6.94 -8.21
N ALA A 17 10.58 7.76 -9.22
CA ALA A 17 9.68 8.79 -9.72
C ALA A 17 8.42 8.18 -10.35
N ASP A 18 8.56 7.07 -11.08
CA ASP A 18 7.42 6.40 -11.73
C ASP A 18 6.51 5.75 -10.68
N TYR A 19 7.11 5.12 -9.66
CA TYR A 19 6.36 4.58 -8.53
C TYR A 19 5.62 5.70 -7.77
N GLU A 20 6.31 6.78 -7.39
CA GLU A 20 5.69 7.87 -6.63
C GLU A 20 4.59 8.57 -7.45
N ALA A 21 4.73 8.66 -8.78
CA ALA A 21 3.68 9.17 -9.66
C ALA A 21 2.44 8.25 -9.69
N PHE A 22 2.65 6.94 -9.84
CA PHE A 22 1.58 5.94 -9.74
C PHE A 22 0.87 6.02 -8.38
N ALA A 23 1.63 6.06 -7.29
CA ALA A 23 1.12 6.14 -5.93
C ALA A 23 0.22 7.37 -5.74
N ARG A 24 0.68 8.56 -6.17
CA ARG A 24 -0.06 9.83 -5.98
C ARG A 24 -1.28 9.97 -6.88
N HIS A 25 -1.18 9.52 -8.12
CA HIS A 25 -2.18 9.84 -9.14
C HIS A 25 -3.15 8.68 -9.43
N THR A 26 -2.84 7.47 -9.00
CA THR A 26 -3.66 6.30 -9.25
C THR A 26 -4.01 5.57 -7.96
N ASP A 27 -3.01 5.12 -7.22
CA ASP A 27 -3.24 4.24 -6.07
C ASP A 27 -3.96 4.94 -4.92
N LEU A 28 -3.38 6.03 -4.41
CA LEU A 28 -3.94 6.80 -3.29
C LEU A 28 -5.40 7.23 -3.53
N PRO A 29 -5.76 7.85 -4.68
CA PRO A 29 -7.14 8.28 -4.91
C PRO A 29 -8.12 7.11 -5.05
N ILE A 30 -7.72 6.02 -5.73
CA ILE A 30 -8.62 4.89 -5.98
C ILE A 30 -8.88 4.12 -4.69
N VAL A 31 -7.84 3.82 -3.90
CA VAL A 31 -7.98 3.07 -2.65
C VAL A 31 -8.75 3.88 -1.59
N ASN A 32 -8.51 5.19 -1.48
CA ASN A 32 -9.29 6.06 -0.58
C ASN A 32 -10.76 6.22 -1.01
N ALA A 33 -11.11 5.88 -2.24
CA ALA A 33 -12.51 5.92 -2.71
C ALA A 33 -13.26 4.59 -2.49
N LEU A 34 -12.59 3.55 -1.99
CA LEU A 34 -13.21 2.24 -1.76
C LEU A 34 -14.17 2.30 -0.56
N PRO A 35 -15.37 1.69 -0.66
CA PRO A 35 -16.33 1.64 0.44
C PRO A 35 -15.79 1.03 1.74
N SER A 36 -14.86 0.07 1.64
CA SER A 36 -14.25 -0.60 2.79
C SER A 36 -13.12 0.19 3.48
N VAL A 37 -12.68 1.31 2.91
CA VAL A 37 -11.49 2.05 3.36
C VAL A 37 -11.89 3.39 3.96
N ASP A 38 -11.52 3.62 5.22
CA ASP A 38 -11.72 4.91 5.89
C ASP A 38 -10.56 5.88 5.60
N ARG A 39 -9.34 5.33 5.47
CA ARG A 39 -8.13 6.08 5.15
C ARG A 39 -7.07 5.16 4.55
N PHE A 40 -6.37 5.65 3.54
CA PHE A 40 -5.18 5.03 3.00
C PHE A 40 -4.06 6.07 2.84
N GLU A 41 -2.90 5.75 3.39
CA GLU A 41 -1.70 6.57 3.26
C GLU A 41 -0.46 5.73 2.93
N ILE A 42 0.47 6.36 2.23
CA ILE A 42 1.76 5.78 1.88
C ILE A 42 2.84 6.69 2.46
N LEU A 43 3.73 6.10 3.25
CA LEU A 43 4.84 6.76 3.90
C LEU A 43 6.14 6.32 3.23
N LYS A 44 7.01 7.28 2.93
CA LYS A 44 8.39 7.01 2.53
C LYS A 44 9.26 6.93 3.77
N SER A 45 10.06 5.88 3.86
CA SER A 45 10.99 5.69 4.98
C SER A 45 12.25 6.52 4.78
N GLU A 46 12.57 7.37 5.75
CA GLU A 46 13.79 8.20 5.74
C GLU A 46 14.96 7.55 6.51
N GLY A 47 14.70 6.44 7.23
CA GLY A 47 15.69 5.73 8.04
C GLY A 47 15.12 5.21 9.35
N LEU A 48 15.97 4.61 10.18
CA LEU A 48 15.61 4.20 11.54
C LEU A 48 15.93 5.30 12.54
N LEU A 49 15.09 5.46 13.57
CA LEU A 49 15.29 6.47 14.63
C LEU A 49 16.64 6.28 15.36
N GLY A 50 17.07 5.03 15.57
CA GLY A 50 18.36 4.70 16.17
C GLY A 50 19.56 4.84 15.22
N GLY A 51 19.34 5.32 13.99
CA GLY A 51 20.33 5.38 12.93
C GLY A 51 20.34 4.14 12.02
N GLY A 52 20.80 4.34 10.79
CA GLY A 52 20.84 3.31 9.75
C GLY A 52 19.64 3.34 8.80
N ALA A 53 19.73 2.52 7.75
CA ALA A 53 18.70 2.42 6.73
C ALA A 53 17.47 1.66 7.24
N SER A 54 16.28 2.10 6.84
CA SER A 54 15.06 1.31 7.03
C SER A 54 15.14 0.02 6.19
N PRO A 55 14.65 -1.12 6.70
CA PRO A 55 14.55 -2.35 5.90
C PRO A 55 13.55 -2.24 4.73
N TYR A 56 12.63 -1.29 4.77
CA TYR A 56 11.63 -1.04 3.74
C TYR A 56 11.61 0.42 3.33
N ALA A 57 11.64 0.69 2.03
CA ALA A 57 11.59 2.03 1.47
C ALA A 57 10.22 2.70 1.65
N TYR A 58 9.15 1.91 1.71
CA TYR A 58 7.78 2.42 1.83
C TYR A 58 6.94 1.60 2.80
N VAL A 59 5.98 2.28 3.41
CA VAL A 59 4.97 1.72 4.32
C VAL A 59 3.60 2.20 3.86
N GLU A 60 2.68 1.29 3.58
CA GLU A 60 1.27 1.63 3.38
C GLU A 60 0.47 1.30 4.63
N ILE A 61 -0.49 2.15 4.95
CA ILE A 61 -1.42 1.97 6.06
C ILE A 61 -2.83 2.12 5.51
N ILE A 62 -3.60 1.04 5.59
CA ILE A 62 -5.00 1.00 5.13
C ILE A 62 -5.88 0.79 6.37
N ASP A 63 -6.69 1.78 6.69
CA ASP A 63 -7.71 1.71 7.71
C ASP A 63 -8.99 1.13 7.12
N VAL A 64 -9.36 -0.08 7.56
CA VAL A 64 -10.44 -0.87 6.97
C VAL A 64 -11.62 -0.96 7.94
N ASN A 65 -12.78 -0.52 7.47
CA ASN A 65 -14.05 -0.60 8.22
C ASN A 65 -14.73 -1.97 8.09
N SER A 66 -14.47 -2.73 7.01
CA SER A 66 -15.02 -4.06 6.76
C SER A 66 -14.12 -4.93 5.88
N LEU A 67 -13.60 -6.03 6.44
CA LEU A 67 -12.77 -6.99 5.69
C LEU A 67 -13.57 -7.74 4.61
N ASP A 68 -14.85 -8.04 4.88
CA ASP A 68 -15.72 -8.69 3.90
C ASP A 68 -15.99 -7.79 2.71
N GLN A 69 -16.20 -6.49 2.95
CA GLN A 69 -16.37 -5.52 1.86
C GLN A 69 -15.06 -5.30 1.11
N LEU A 70 -13.92 -5.26 1.82
CA LEU A 70 -12.61 -5.16 1.19
C LEU A 70 -12.38 -6.31 0.19
N GLY A 71 -12.75 -7.55 0.55
CA GLY A 71 -12.68 -8.69 -0.37
C GLY A 71 -13.47 -8.49 -1.67
N LYS A 72 -14.60 -7.77 -1.62
CA LYS A 72 -15.37 -7.41 -2.83
C LYS A 72 -14.70 -6.27 -3.60
N ASP A 73 -14.26 -5.23 -2.90
CA ASP A 73 -13.63 -4.06 -3.48
C ASP A 73 -12.36 -4.42 -4.25
N VAL A 74 -11.49 -5.25 -3.66
CA VAL A 74 -10.25 -5.73 -4.31
C VAL A 74 -10.53 -6.68 -5.48
N SER A 75 -11.70 -7.31 -5.52
CA SER A 75 -12.10 -8.18 -6.65
C SER A 75 -12.61 -7.38 -7.86
N THR A 76 -12.79 -6.06 -7.76
CA THR A 76 -13.21 -5.22 -8.87
C THR A 76 -12.13 -5.13 -9.96
N GLU A 77 -12.54 -4.96 -11.22
CA GLU A 77 -11.59 -4.84 -12.33
C GLU A 77 -10.62 -3.67 -12.15
N THR A 78 -11.10 -2.54 -11.61
CA THR A 78 -10.28 -1.37 -11.31
C THR A 78 -9.19 -1.71 -10.29
N MET A 79 -9.54 -2.35 -9.16
CA MET A 79 -8.55 -2.70 -8.15
C MET A 79 -7.59 -3.80 -8.61
N GLN A 80 -8.04 -4.74 -9.43
CA GLN A 80 -7.15 -5.74 -10.02
C GLN A 80 -6.08 -5.11 -10.92
N LYS A 81 -6.43 -4.06 -11.67
CA LYS A 81 -5.45 -3.28 -12.46
C LYS A 81 -4.46 -2.54 -11.56
N VAL A 82 -4.94 -1.85 -10.53
CA VAL A 82 -4.09 -1.15 -9.55
C VAL A 82 -3.13 -2.14 -8.88
N ALA A 83 -3.64 -3.27 -8.39
CA ALA A 83 -2.84 -4.31 -7.75
C ALA A 83 -1.81 -4.92 -8.70
N ALA A 84 -2.15 -5.16 -9.97
CA ALA A 84 -1.21 -5.66 -10.96
C ALA A 84 -0.07 -4.65 -11.24
N THR A 85 -0.41 -3.36 -11.38
CA THR A 85 0.60 -2.30 -11.53
C THR A 85 1.51 -2.24 -10.30
N PHE A 86 0.95 -2.24 -9.09
CA PHE A 86 1.72 -2.27 -7.85
C PHE A 86 2.64 -3.50 -7.78
N GLN A 87 2.13 -4.70 -8.03
CA GLN A 87 2.91 -5.95 -8.05
C GLN A 87 4.02 -5.95 -9.10
N SER A 88 3.85 -5.21 -10.21
CA SER A 88 4.91 -5.06 -11.20
C SER A 88 6.10 -4.26 -10.65
N MET A 89 5.85 -3.32 -9.73
CA MET A 89 6.83 -2.38 -9.16
C MET A 89 7.43 -2.84 -7.83
N ALA A 90 6.64 -3.46 -6.96
CA ALA A 90 7.04 -3.83 -5.60
C ALA A 90 7.76 -5.19 -5.54
N ASP A 91 8.88 -5.26 -4.83
CA ASP A 91 9.61 -6.51 -4.56
C ASP A 91 9.09 -7.17 -3.28
N LYS A 92 8.40 -8.31 -3.45
CA LYS A 92 7.89 -9.17 -2.36
C LYS A 92 7.26 -8.38 -1.20
N PRO A 93 6.22 -7.55 -1.46
CA PRO A 93 5.54 -6.79 -0.42
C PRO A 93 4.99 -7.71 0.68
N LEU A 94 5.12 -7.29 1.94
CA LEU A 94 4.53 -7.97 3.09
C LEU A 94 3.22 -7.31 3.48
N PHE A 95 2.15 -8.10 3.59
CA PHE A 95 0.84 -7.65 4.03
C PHE A 95 0.55 -8.17 5.43
N ILE A 96 0.29 -7.26 6.37
CA ILE A 96 0.06 -7.58 7.77
C ILE A 96 -1.32 -7.08 8.16
N VAL A 97 -2.24 -7.99 8.47
CA VAL A 97 -3.56 -7.65 9.03
C VAL A 97 -3.41 -7.48 10.53
N THR A 98 -3.91 -6.37 11.05
CA THR A 98 -3.83 -6.01 12.46
C THR A 98 -5.20 -5.70 13.04
N SER A 99 -5.33 -5.86 14.36
CA SER A 99 -6.48 -5.40 15.13
C SER A 99 -6.01 -4.39 16.18
N THR A 100 -6.89 -3.49 16.57
CA THR A 100 -6.71 -2.72 17.80
C THR A 100 -6.67 -3.65 19.00
N LEU A 101 -5.84 -3.34 20.00
CA LEU A 101 -5.83 -4.03 21.30
C LEU A 101 -7.06 -3.68 22.13
#